data_AF-A0A9E1MZR8-F1
#
_entry.id   AF-A0A9E1MZR8-F1
#
_cell.length_a   1.000
_cell.length_b   1.000
_cell.length_c   1.000
_cell.angle_alpha   90.00
_cell.angle_beta   90.00
_cell.angle_gamma   90.00
#
_symmetry.space_group_name_H-M   'P 1'
#
loop_
_entity.id
_entity.type
_entity.pdbx_description
1 polymer ?
#
loop_
_entity_poly.entity_id
_entity_poly.type
_entity_poly.pdbx_seq_one_letter_code
_entity_poly.pdbx_strand_id
1 'polypeptide(L)'
;MSILLFGCPRRDSESGVTRTPAWVRDADRAWEERGDSFEEAEDLLHQAYADNQRQTDVLWRLVRLQVAKGLAAEEKRQSQYAFAEGRSLGLQCLDLDPAFQQRRVELGWPNALEVVQPERVHCLTWTTLAWVKWVQAHGAEAAALDIATLDELINAANLVATDEDRGLLAWAAGILAAVRTDGQGDLTVARSLLELALVADPAAANIRADLIFLVAVPNEDLELL
;
A
#
# COMPACT_ATOMS: atom_id res chain seq x y z
N MET A 1 49.85 -30.32 31.62
CA MET A 1 49.51 -29.58 30.40
C MET A 1 48.00 -29.60 30.29
N SER A 2 47.34 -28.61 30.91
CA SER A 2 45.89 -28.59 31.11
C SER A 2 45.24 -27.78 29.99
N ILE A 3 44.34 -28.43 29.25
CA ILE A 3 43.56 -27.82 28.17
C ILE A 3 42.31 -27.21 28.82
N LEU A 4 42.28 -25.87 28.90
CA LEU A 4 41.09 -25.12 29.33
C LEU A 4 40.13 -25.03 28.14
N LEU A 5 39.03 -25.79 28.24
CA LEU A 5 37.87 -25.69 27.34
C LEU A 5 37.10 -24.41 27.68
N PHE A 6 37.34 -23.34 26.90
CA PHE A 6 36.50 -22.16 26.90
C PHE A 6 35.15 -22.52 26.24
N GLY A 7 34.13 -22.74 27.07
CA GLY A 7 32.76 -22.84 26.60
C GLY A 7 32.29 -21.49 26.05
N CYS A 8 31.93 -21.47 24.76
CA CYS A 8 31.24 -20.34 24.17
C CYS A 8 29.89 -20.15 24.88
N PRO A 9 29.59 -18.97 25.45
CA PRO A 9 28.26 -18.69 25.97
C PRO A 9 27.27 -18.79 24.81
N ARG A 10 26.30 -19.70 24.97
CA ARG A 10 25.16 -19.84 24.08
C ARG A 10 24.41 -18.51 24.13
N ARG A 11 24.49 -17.74 23.05
CA ARG A 11 23.69 -16.52 22.89
C ARG A 11 22.25 -16.98 22.77
N ASP A 12 21.51 -16.85 23.86
CA ASP A 12 20.06 -17.05 23.84
C ASP A 12 19.49 -16.07 22.83
N SER A 13 19.13 -16.60 21.67
CA SER A 13 18.32 -15.92 20.68
C SER A 13 16.94 -15.77 21.31
N GLU A 14 16.77 -14.74 22.14
CA GLU A 14 15.45 -14.20 22.45
C GLU A 14 14.73 -14.09 21.11
N SER A 15 13.64 -14.86 20.98
CA SER A 15 12.72 -14.79 19.86
C SER A 15 12.39 -13.32 19.63
N GLY A 16 12.97 -12.76 18.57
CA GLY A 16 12.96 -11.34 18.26
C GLY A 16 11.57 -10.88 17.89
N VAL A 17 10.73 -10.68 18.90
CA VAL A 17 9.55 -9.83 18.77
C VAL A 17 10.08 -8.42 18.66
N THR A 18 10.38 -7.99 17.43
CA THR A 18 10.71 -6.61 17.12
C THR A 18 9.51 -5.78 17.55
N ARG A 19 9.59 -5.16 18.73
CA ARG A 19 8.50 -4.30 19.20
C ARG A 19 8.34 -3.17 18.19
N THR A 20 7.15 -3.08 17.61
CA THR A 20 6.73 -1.93 16.81
C THR A 20 7.11 -0.65 17.56
N PRO A 21 7.89 0.27 16.97
CA PRO A 21 8.31 1.50 17.64
C PRO A 21 7.11 2.30 18.17
N ALA A 22 7.29 3.07 19.25
CA ALA A 22 6.19 3.81 19.86
C ALA A 22 5.51 4.78 18.88
N TRP A 23 6.32 5.52 18.11
CA TRP A 23 5.83 6.46 17.09
C TRP A 23 4.99 5.79 15.99
N VAL A 24 5.28 4.54 15.62
CA VAL A 24 4.45 3.78 14.67
C VAL A 24 3.07 3.53 15.28
N ARG A 25 3.04 3.09 16.55
CA ARG A 25 1.78 2.78 17.24
C ARG A 25 0.94 4.03 17.46
N ASP A 26 1.57 5.16 17.77
CA ASP A 26 0.86 6.43 17.94
C ASP A 26 0.28 6.91 16.61
N ALA A 27 1.04 6.79 15.50
CA ALA A 27 0.53 7.10 14.17
C ALA A 27 -0.60 6.14 13.73
N ASP A 28 -0.51 4.85 14.03
CA ASP A 28 -1.57 3.88 13.72
C ASP A 28 -2.83 4.14 14.57
N ARG A 29 -2.69 4.51 15.85
CA ARG A 29 -3.82 4.92 16.69
C ARG A 29 -4.48 6.20 16.15
N ALA A 30 -3.69 7.23 15.84
CA ALA A 30 -4.21 8.47 15.25
C ALA A 30 -4.89 8.21 13.90
N TRP A 31 -4.39 7.26 13.11
CA TRP A 31 -5.04 6.80 11.89
C TRP A 31 -6.40 6.16 12.18
N GLU A 32 -6.49 5.27 13.15
CA GLU A 32 -7.75 4.61 13.53
C GLU A 32 -8.79 5.61 14.10
N GLU A 33 -8.33 6.62 14.84
CA GLU A 33 -9.16 7.63 15.52
C GLU A 33 -9.49 8.86 14.65
N ARG A 34 -8.99 8.90 13.41
CA ARG A 34 -8.98 10.07 12.51
C ARG A 34 -10.34 10.74 12.24
N GLY A 35 -11.43 9.98 12.24
CA GLY A 35 -12.72 10.46 11.77
C GLY A 35 -12.63 11.04 10.35
N ASP A 36 -12.99 12.31 10.19
CA ASP A 36 -12.98 13.03 8.90
C ASP A 36 -11.66 13.79 8.62
N SER A 37 -10.67 13.78 9.53
CA SER A 37 -9.41 14.54 9.40
C SER A 37 -8.18 13.66 9.52
N PHE A 38 -7.17 13.89 8.67
CA PHE A 38 -5.90 13.15 8.71
C PHE A 38 -4.77 13.87 9.46
N GLU A 39 -5.01 15.06 10.01
CA GLU A 39 -3.97 15.99 10.48
C GLU A 39 -3.02 15.36 11.52
N GLU A 40 -3.54 14.75 12.57
CA GLU A 40 -2.69 14.15 13.62
C GLU A 40 -1.88 12.94 13.10
N ALA A 41 -2.51 12.07 12.31
CA ALA A 41 -1.82 10.93 11.70
C ALA A 41 -0.73 11.39 10.72
N GLU A 42 -1.01 12.46 9.95
CA GLU A 42 -0.07 13.08 9.03
C GLU A 42 1.14 13.66 9.76
N ASP A 43 0.93 14.46 10.81
CA ASP A 43 1.99 15.06 11.60
C ASP A 43 2.91 14.00 12.22
N LEU A 44 2.33 12.96 12.83
CA LEU A 44 3.09 11.87 13.44
C LEU A 44 3.90 11.08 12.40
N LEU A 45 3.33 10.81 11.22
CA LEU A 45 4.03 10.10 10.14
C LEU A 45 5.13 10.95 9.52
N HIS A 46 4.93 12.26 9.34
CA HIS A 46 5.97 13.16 8.84
C HIS A 46 7.11 13.34 9.84
N GLN A 47 6.81 13.44 11.14
CA GLN A 47 7.83 13.44 12.18
C GLN A 47 8.63 12.13 12.17
N ALA A 48 7.94 10.98 12.12
CA ALA A 48 8.57 9.69 12.02
C ALA A 48 9.46 9.56 10.77
N TYR A 49 9.00 10.10 9.63
CA TYR A 49 9.77 10.12 8.39
C TYR A 49 11.01 10.99 8.48
N ALA A 50 10.92 12.18 9.10
CA ALA A 50 12.08 13.05 9.29
C ALA A 50 13.21 12.33 10.05
N ASP A 51 12.86 11.56 11.07
CA ASP A 51 13.83 10.82 11.89
C ASP A 51 14.23 9.46 11.29
N ASN A 52 13.40 8.87 10.43
CA ASN A 52 13.51 7.49 9.99
C ASN A 52 13.20 7.28 8.48
N GLN A 53 13.77 8.11 7.61
CA GLN A 53 13.49 8.14 6.16
C GLN A 53 13.63 6.80 5.43
N ARG A 54 14.40 5.86 6.00
CA ARG A 54 14.70 4.53 5.41
C ARG A 54 14.02 3.37 6.13
N GLN A 55 12.98 3.63 6.92
CA GLN A 55 12.18 2.59 7.55
C GLN A 55 10.98 2.22 6.67
N THR A 56 10.89 0.93 6.35
CA THR A 56 9.77 0.33 5.62
C THR A 56 8.42 0.72 6.21
N ASP A 57 8.32 0.62 7.54
CA ASP A 57 7.09 0.86 8.28
C ASP A 57 6.57 2.29 8.19
N VAL A 58 7.46 3.28 8.05
CA VAL A 58 7.06 4.67 7.83
C VAL A 58 6.52 4.82 6.41
N LEU A 59 7.29 4.32 5.44
CA LEU A 59 7.03 4.61 4.04
C LEU A 59 5.69 4.06 3.58
N TRP A 60 5.35 2.79 3.86
CA TRP A 60 4.05 2.27 3.40
C TRP A 60 2.86 2.97 4.07
N ARG A 61 3.00 3.39 5.33
CA ARG A 61 1.96 4.17 6.03
C ARG A 61 1.78 5.55 5.42
N LEU A 62 2.86 6.20 5.00
CA LEU A 62 2.77 7.44 4.22
C LEU A 62 2.09 7.19 2.86
N VAL A 63 2.37 6.08 2.17
CA VAL A 63 1.66 5.74 0.93
C VAL A 63 0.16 5.59 1.19
N ARG A 64 -0.23 4.87 2.25
CA ARG A 64 -1.63 4.73 2.70
C ARG A 64 -2.27 6.09 2.96
N LEU A 65 -1.59 6.98 3.68
CA LEU A 65 -2.04 8.34 3.93
C LEU A 65 -2.25 9.13 2.64
N GLN A 66 -1.31 9.06 1.69
CA GLN A 66 -1.45 9.76 0.41
C GLN A 66 -2.60 9.22 -0.44
N VAL A 67 -2.84 7.91 -0.43
CA VAL A 67 -4.04 7.33 -1.06
C VAL A 67 -5.30 7.91 -0.43
N ALA A 68 -5.37 8.02 0.89
CA ALA A 68 -6.51 8.58 1.59
C ALA A 68 -6.76 10.04 1.27
N LYS A 69 -5.72 10.86 1.34
CA LYS A 69 -5.78 12.28 0.93
C LYS A 69 -6.23 12.42 -0.52
N GLY A 70 -5.75 11.54 -1.40
CA GLY A 70 -6.14 11.54 -2.80
C GLY A 70 -7.61 11.22 -3.04
N LEU A 71 -8.20 10.36 -2.21
CA LEU A 71 -9.62 10.01 -2.27
C LEU A 71 -10.53 11.05 -1.62
N ALA A 72 -10.07 11.68 -0.53
CA ALA A 72 -10.80 12.72 0.19
C ALA A 72 -10.68 14.11 -0.47
N ALA A 73 -9.80 14.28 -1.46
CA ALA A 73 -9.58 15.56 -2.11
C ALA A 73 -10.80 16.02 -2.94
N GLU A 74 -11.32 17.21 -2.63
CA GLU A 74 -12.41 17.84 -3.38
C GLU A 74 -11.97 18.26 -4.80
N GLU A 75 -10.71 18.68 -4.94
CA GLU A 75 -10.15 19.11 -6.21
C GLU A 75 -9.39 17.97 -6.90
N LYS A 76 -9.71 17.73 -8.18
CA LYS A 76 -9.02 16.76 -9.03
C LYS A 76 -7.50 16.91 -8.99
N ARG A 77 -6.99 18.14 -8.99
CA ARG A 77 -5.55 18.42 -8.96
C ARG A 77 -4.89 17.95 -7.66
N GLN A 78 -5.54 18.17 -6.52
CA GLN A 78 -5.04 17.72 -5.22
C GLN A 78 -5.03 16.18 -5.16
N SER A 79 -6.08 15.55 -5.66
CA SER A 79 -6.17 14.09 -5.80
C SER A 79 -5.01 13.51 -6.62
N GLN A 80 -4.75 14.09 -7.79
CA GLN A 80 -3.64 13.69 -8.67
C GLN A 80 -2.27 13.83 -8.00
N TYR A 81 -2.03 14.94 -7.27
CA TYR A 81 -0.78 15.14 -6.54
C TYR A 81 -0.59 14.12 -5.44
N ALA A 82 -1.63 13.86 -4.63
CA ALA A 82 -1.55 12.89 -3.55
C ALA A 82 -1.23 11.49 -4.08
N PHE A 83 -1.90 11.02 -5.14
CA PHE A 83 -1.56 9.72 -5.73
C PHE A 83 -0.16 9.65 -6.35
N ALA A 84 0.32 10.75 -6.94
CA ALA A 84 1.69 10.83 -7.45
C ALA A 84 2.73 10.74 -6.32
N GLU A 85 2.49 11.43 -5.20
CA GLU A 85 3.33 11.37 -4.01
C GLU A 85 3.32 9.96 -3.40
N GLY A 86 2.13 9.36 -3.26
CA GLY A 86 1.98 7.98 -2.80
C GLY A 86 2.75 6.98 -3.67
N ARG A 87 2.68 7.11 -5.00
CA ARG A 87 3.49 6.30 -5.93
C ARG A 87 4.99 6.48 -5.66
N SER A 88 5.47 7.73 -5.52
CA SER A 88 6.88 8.04 -5.27
C SER A 88 7.39 7.40 -3.96
N LEU A 89 6.65 7.58 -2.87
CA LEU A 89 6.98 7.01 -1.56
C LEU A 89 6.94 5.48 -1.56
N GLY A 90 6.02 4.91 -2.33
CA GLY A 90 5.90 3.48 -2.53
C GLY A 90 7.12 2.88 -3.22
N LEU A 91 7.58 3.52 -4.29
CA LEU A 91 8.83 3.17 -4.97
C LEU A 91 10.03 3.29 -4.04
N GLN A 92 10.10 4.37 -3.24
CA GLN A 92 11.14 4.51 -2.22
C GLN A 92 11.11 3.36 -1.21
N CYS A 93 9.93 2.89 -0.81
CA CYS A 93 9.83 1.75 0.10
C CYS A 93 10.39 0.47 -0.52
N LEU A 94 9.99 0.16 -1.76
CA LEU A 94 10.44 -1.03 -2.47
C LEU A 94 11.96 -1.00 -2.71
N ASP A 95 12.49 0.18 -3.05
CA ASP A 95 13.93 0.41 -3.28
C ASP A 95 14.80 0.34 -2.01
N LEU A 96 14.20 0.22 -0.81
CA LEU A 96 14.97 -0.07 0.40
C LEU A 96 15.60 -1.46 0.37
N ASP A 97 15.10 -2.39 -0.46
CA ASP A 97 15.77 -3.64 -0.77
C ASP A 97 16.77 -3.41 -1.93
N PRO A 98 18.08 -3.49 -1.70
CA PRO A 98 19.07 -3.28 -2.75
C PRO A 98 18.94 -4.27 -3.91
N ALA A 99 18.50 -5.50 -3.65
CA ALA A 99 18.33 -6.51 -4.71
C ALA A 99 17.16 -6.14 -5.63
N PHE A 100 16.05 -5.67 -5.05
CA PHE A 100 14.91 -5.14 -5.81
C PHE A 100 15.33 -3.94 -6.65
N GLN A 101 15.96 -2.94 -6.03
CA GLN A 101 16.38 -1.71 -6.71
C GLN A 101 17.32 -2.01 -7.88
N GLN A 102 18.34 -2.84 -7.64
CA GLN A 102 19.31 -3.22 -8.67
C GLN A 102 18.63 -3.90 -9.85
N ARG A 103 17.80 -4.92 -9.61
CA ARG A 103 17.09 -5.63 -10.67
C ARG A 103 16.13 -4.73 -11.43
N ARG A 104 15.44 -3.81 -10.75
CA ARG A 104 14.53 -2.86 -11.39
C ARG A 104 15.27 -1.96 -12.38
N VAL A 105 16.45 -1.48 -12.00
CA VAL A 105 17.28 -0.61 -12.85
C VAL A 105 17.92 -1.37 -14.01
N GLU A 106 18.44 -2.58 -13.76
CA GLU A 106 19.20 -3.34 -14.76
C GLU A 106 18.32 -4.19 -15.69
N LEU A 107 17.22 -4.74 -15.18
CA LEU A 107 16.45 -5.80 -15.83
C LEU A 107 14.95 -5.49 -15.92
N GLY A 108 14.49 -4.36 -15.37
CA GLY A 108 13.10 -3.93 -15.40
C GLY A 108 12.20 -4.59 -14.34
N TRP A 109 10.91 -4.25 -14.41
CA TRP A 109 9.89 -4.60 -13.43
C TRP A 109 9.67 -6.11 -13.21
N PRO A 110 9.54 -6.96 -14.25
CA PRO A 110 9.30 -8.39 -14.05
C PRO A 110 10.37 -9.02 -13.17
N ASN A 111 11.65 -8.72 -13.46
CA ASN A 111 12.80 -9.28 -12.76
C ASN A 111 12.95 -8.75 -11.33
N ALA A 112 12.58 -7.48 -11.10
CA ALA A 112 12.60 -6.88 -9.77
C ALA A 112 11.55 -7.51 -8.85
N LEU A 113 10.37 -7.81 -9.38
CA LEU A 113 9.26 -8.33 -8.59
C LEU A 113 9.51 -9.77 -8.11
N GLU A 114 10.34 -10.55 -8.81
CA GLU A 114 10.75 -11.89 -8.40
C GLU A 114 11.53 -11.95 -7.07
N VAL A 115 12.12 -10.82 -6.63
CA VAL A 115 12.92 -10.76 -5.40
C VAL A 115 12.24 -10.01 -4.26
N VAL A 116 10.98 -9.60 -4.44
CA VAL A 116 10.23 -8.94 -3.37
C VAL A 116 10.03 -9.94 -2.23
N GLN A 117 10.54 -9.58 -1.06
CA GLN A 117 10.42 -10.40 0.14
C GLN A 117 9.00 -10.24 0.75
N PRO A 118 8.43 -11.27 1.41
CA PRO A 118 7.10 -11.19 2.00
C PRO A 118 6.91 -10.01 2.97
N GLU A 119 7.95 -9.60 3.68
CA GLU A 119 7.93 -8.46 4.62
C GLU A 119 7.73 -7.11 3.92
N ARG A 120 7.79 -7.08 2.58
CA ARG A 120 7.54 -5.89 1.75
C ARG A 120 6.12 -5.85 1.18
N VAL A 121 5.27 -6.81 1.53
CA VAL A 121 3.91 -6.93 0.98
C VAL A 121 3.13 -5.62 1.08
N HIS A 122 3.12 -4.95 2.23
CA HIS A 122 2.40 -3.69 2.38
C HIS A 122 2.95 -2.56 1.50
N CYS A 123 4.27 -2.49 1.32
CA CYS A 123 4.85 -1.55 0.37
C CYS A 123 4.38 -1.84 -1.05
N LEU A 124 4.39 -3.12 -1.45
CA LEU A 124 3.94 -3.52 -2.77
C LEU A 124 2.43 -3.24 -2.98
N THR A 125 1.57 -3.63 -2.03
CA THR A 125 0.12 -3.43 -2.05
C THR A 125 -0.25 -1.95 -2.15
N TRP A 126 0.24 -1.12 -1.22
CA TRP A 126 -0.12 0.29 -1.20
C TRP A 126 0.48 1.07 -2.38
N THR A 127 1.69 0.73 -2.84
CA THR A 127 2.27 1.31 -4.06
C THR A 127 1.40 1.00 -5.28
N THR A 128 0.96 -0.25 -5.39
CA THR A 128 0.10 -0.70 -6.49
C THR A 128 -1.20 0.09 -6.51
N LEU A 129 -1.86 0.22 -5.35
CA LEU A 129 -3.11 0.96 -5.25
C LEU A 129 -2.93 2.46 -5.56
N ALA A 130 -1.91 3.11 -5.00
CA ALA A 130 -1.61 4.52 -5.29
C ALA A 130 -1.36 4.75 -6.78
N TRP A 131 -0.62 3.85 -7.42
CA TRP A 131 -0.29 3.96 -8.83
C TRP A 131 -1.51 3.70 -9.73
N VAL A 132 -2.34 2.70 -9.43
CA VAL A 132 -3.62 2.50 -10.13
C VAL A 132 -4.53 3.73 -10.00
N LYS A 133 -4.62 4.33 -8.82
CA LYS A 133 -5.40 5.55 -8.60
C LYS A 133 -4.85 6.75 -9.36
N TRP A 134 -3.53 6.87 -9.45
CA TRP A 134 -2.90 7.87 -10.31
C TRP A 134 -3.27 7.67 -11.78
N VAL A 135 -3.22 6.43 -12.29
CA VAL A 135 -3.64 6.09 -13.65
C VAL A 135 -5.11 6.42 -13.89
N GLN A 136 -5.99 6.07 -12.95
CA GLN A 136 -7.41 6.44 -13.02
C GLN A 136 -7.60 7.96 -13.13
N ALA A 137 -6.89 8.74 -12.31
CA ALA A 137 -7.03 10.19 -12.28
C ALA A 137 -6.52 10.89 -13.56
N HIS A 138 -5.61 10.26 -14.31
CA HIS A 138 -5.03 10.81 -15.54
C HIS A 138 -5.63 10.20 -16.83
N GLY A 139 -6.26 9.04 -16.73
CA GLY A 139 -6.85 8.30 -17.85
C GLY A 139 -5.88 7.33 -18.52
N ALA A 140 -6.42 6.34 -19.22
CA ALA A 140 -5.66 5.22 -19.79
C ALA A 140 -4.60 5.65 -20.81
N GLU A 141 -4.90 6.66 -21.64
CA GLU A 141 -4.00 7.12 -22.69
C GLU A 141 -2.73 7.75 -22.11
N ALA A 142 -2.88 8.62 -21.11
CA ALA A 142 -1.75 9.28 -20.44
C ALA A 142 -0.87 8.30 -19.67
N ALA A 143 -1.43 7.16 -19.27
CA ALA A 143 -0.77 6.14 -18.45
C ALA A 143 -0.45 4.84 -19.22
N ALA A 144 -0.49 4.85 -20.56
CA ALA A 144 -0.38 3.63 -21.36
C ALA A 144 0.89 2.80 -21.06
N LEU A 145 2.01 3.48 -20.71
CA LEU A 145 3.27 2.84 -20.36
C LEU A 145 3.25 2.19 -18.96
N ASP A 146 2.38 2.65 -18.06
CA ASP A 146 2.28 2.17 -16.68
C ASP A 146 1.39 0.91 -16.57
N ILE A 147 0.46 0.73 -17.51
CA ILE A 147 -0.57 -0.33 -17.45
C ILE A 147 0.04 -1.74 -17.38
N ALA A 148 1.10 -2.03 -18.14
CA ALA A 148 1.75 -3.34 -18.11
C ALA A 148 2.46 -3.59 -16.77
N THR A 149 3.17 -2.58 -16.25
CA THR A 149 3.79 -2.66 -14.93
C THR A 149 2.78 -2.86 -13.81
N LEU A 150 1.59 -2.26 -13.92
CA LEU A 150 0.53 -2.44 -12.92
C LEU A 150 -0.01 -3.88 -12.88
N ASP A 151 -0.13 -4.58 -14.01
CA ASP A 151 -0.47 -6.01 -13.99
C ASP A 151 0.59 -6.83 -13.26
N GLU A 152 1.87 -6.55 -13.54
CA GLU A 152 2.99 -7.24 -12.91
C GLU A 152 2.99 -7.01 -11.39
N LEU A 153 2.77 -5.76 -10.97
CA LEU A 153 2.65 -5.38 -9.56
C LEU A 153 1.49 -6.09 -8.87
N ILE A 154 0.29 -6.08 -9.46
CA ILE A 154 -0.89 -6.76 -8.90
C ILE A 154 -0.64 -8.27 -8.78
N ASN A 155 -0.06 -8.89 -9.81
CA ASN A 155 0.23 -10.32 -9.80
C ASN A 155 1.27 -10.68 -8.74
N ALA A 156 2.39 -9.94 -8.68
CA ALA A 156 3.43 -10.15 -7.69
C ALA A 156 2.90 -9.96 -6.26
N ALA A 157 2.09 -8.93 -6.03
CA ALA A 157 1.50 -8.66 -4.73
C ALA A 157 0.58 -9.80 -4.29
N ASN A 158 -0.27 -10.32 -5.17
CA ASN A 158 -1.19 -11.41 -4.86
C ASN A 158 -0.51 -12.72 -4.44
N LEU A 159 0.75 -12.94 -4.86
CA LEU A 159 1.53 -14.12 -4.47
C LEU A 159 2.00 -14.07 -3.02
N VAL A 160 2.22 -12.87 -2.48
CA VAL A 160 2.74 -12.64 -1.11
C VAL A 160 1.72 -11.97 -0.19
N ALA A 161 0.55 -11.59 -0.72
CA ALA A 161 -0.53 -10.92 -0.03
C ALA A 161 -1.03 -11.72 1.18
N THR A 162 -1.16 -11.02 2.31
CA THR A 162 -2.03 -11.45 3.41
C THR A 162 -3.50 -11.32 2.99
N ASP A 163 -4.42 -11.91 3.77
CA ASP A 163 -5.85 -11.78 3.49
C ASP A 163 -6.30 -10.30 3.50
N GLU A 164 -5.69 -9.47 4.35
CA GLU A 164 -5.91 -8.01 4.38
C GLU A 164 -5.41 -7.32 3.09
N ASP A 165 -4.28 -7.74 2.54
CA ASP A 165 -3.76 -7.13 1.30
C ASP A 165 -4.61 -7.52 0.08
N ARG A 166 -5.21 -8.72 0.07
CA ARG A 166 -5.96 -9.25 -1.09
C ARG A 166 -7.15 -8.37 -1.48
N GLY A 167 -7.89 -7.82 -0.51
CA GLY A 167 -9.03 -6.95 -0.82
C GLY A 167 -8.59 -5.63 -1.48
N LEU A 168 -7.49 -5.03 -1.02
CA LEU A 168 -6.91 -3.84 -1.64
C LEU A 168 -6.42 -4.11 -3.06
N LEU A 169 -5.79 -5.27 -3.28
CA LEU A 169 -5.32 -5.69 -4.60
C LEU A 169 -6.46 -6.02 -5.57
N ALA A 170 -7.54 -6.64 -5.08
CA ALA A 170 -8.74 -6.85 -5.87
C ALA A 170 -9.36 -5.53 -6.31
N TRP A 171 -9.38 -4.53 -5.42
CA TRP A 171 -9.84 -3.19 -5.78
C TRP A 171 -8.95 -2.52 -6.82
N ALA A 172 -7.62 -2.56 -6.63
CA ALA A 172 -6.66 -2.05 -7.59
C ALA A 172 -6.83 -2.71 -8.99
N ALA A 173 -6.99 -4.04 -9.03
CA ALA A 173 -7.27 -4.77 -10.26
C ALA A 173 -8.59 -4.33 -10.92
N GLY A 174 -9.64 -4.14 -10.13
CA GLY A 174 -10.93 -3.68 -10.62
C GLY A 174 -10.88 -2.27 -11.23
N ILE A 175 -10.18 -1.33 -10.59
CA ILE A 175 -9.98 0.02 -11.13
C ILE A 175 -9.17 -0.05 -12.44
N LEU A 176 -8.08 -0.83 -12.47
CA LEU A 176 -7.26 -0.96 -13.69
C LEU A 176 -8.06 -1.55 -14.85
N ALA A 177 -8.91 -2.55 -14.59
CA ALA A 177 -9.80 -3.13 -15.59
C ALA A 177 -10.84 -2.11 -16.11
N ALA A 178 -11.41 -1.29 -15.22
CA ALA A 178 -12.32 -0.21 -15.61
C ALA A 178 -11.62 0.81 -16.52
N VAL A 179 -10.43 1.28 -16.12
CA VAL A 179 -9.64 2.26 -16.90
C VAL A 179 -9.34 1.74 -18.31
N ARG A 180 -9.04 0.44 -18.47
CA ARG A 180 -8.82 -0.18 -19.79
C ARG A 180 -10.06 -0.19 -20.67
N THR A 181 -11.24 -0.25 -20.06
CA THR A 181 -12.52 -0.45 -20.78
C THR A 181 -13.05 0.85 -21.37
N ASP A 182 -13.00 1.95 -20.61
CA ASP A 182 -13.64 3.22 -20.97
C ASP A 182 -12.69 4.43 -20.98
N GLY A 183 -11.41 4.22 -20.64
CA GLY A 183 -10.39 5.26 -20.59
C GLY A 183 -10.44 6.18 -19.36
N GLN A 184 -11.54 6.21 -18.60
CA GLN A 184 -11.74 7.09 -17.44
C GLN A 184 -11.92 6.33 -16.11
N GLY A 185 -12.18 5.02 -16.17
CA GLY A 185 -12.37 4.14 -15.03
C GLY A 185 -13.73 4.30 -14.36
N ASP A 186 -14.84 4.00 -15.04
CA ASP A 186 -16.16 3.84 -14.43
C ASP A 186 -16.06 2.85 -13.26
N LEU A 187 -16.23 3.41 -12.06
CA LEU A 187 -16.07 2.69 -10.81
C LEU A 187 -17.17 1.67 -10.57
N THR A 188 -18.24 1.66 -11.36
CA THR A 188 -19.31 0.65 -11.27
C THR A 188 -18.75 -0.76 -11.44
N VAL A 189 -17.88 -0.97 -12.45
CA VAL A 189 -17.22 -2.27 -12.68
C VAL A 189 -16.27 -2.61 -11.55
N ALA A 190 -15.49 -1.63 -11.06
CA ALA A 190 -14.58 -1.82 -9.94
C ALA A 190 -15.32 -2.18 -8.64
N ARG A 191 -16.50 -1.58 -8.40
CA ARG A 191 -17.38 -1.82 -7.26
C ARG A 191 -17.89 -3.26 -7.27
N SER A 192 -18.43 -3.74 -8.40
CA SER A 192 -18.90 -5.12 -8.52
C SER A 192 -17.78 -6.15 -8.32
N LEU A 193 -16.56 -5.88 -8.80
CA LEU A 193 -15.41 -6.76 -8.59
C LEU A 193 -14.97 -6.79 -7.12
N LEU A 194 -14.99 -5.64 -6.44
CA LEU A 194 -14.71 -5.56 -5.00
C LEU A 194 -15.77 -6.31 -4.18
N GLU A 195 -17.06 -6.14 -4.48
CA GLU A 195 -18.15 -6.86 -3.83
C GLU A 195 -18.02 -8.38 -3.99
N LEU A 196 -17.69 -8.86 -5.19
CA LEU A 196 -17.43 -10.28 -5.43
C LEU A 196 -16.23 -10.80 -4.62
N ALA A 197 -15.15 -10.03 -4.53
CA ALA A 197 -13.98 -10.41 -3.72
C ALA A 197 -14.32 -10.47 -2.22
N LEU A 198 -15.11 -9.52 -1.72
CA LEU A 198 -15.58 -9.48 -0.32
C LEU A 198 -16.54 -10.62 0.01
N VAL A 199 -17.38 -11.06 -0.94
CA VAL A 199 -18.23 -12.24 -0.77
C VAL A 199 -17.39 -13.52 -0.73
N ALA A 200 -16.33 -13.59 -1.53
CA ALA A 200 -15.43 -14.74 -1.56
C ALA A 200 -14.56 -14.86 -0.29
N ASP A 201 -14.26 -13.75 0.38
CA ASP A 201 -13.52 -13.71 1.63
C ASP A 201 -14.12 -12.70 2.64
N PRO A 202 -15.05 -13.15 3.51
CA PRO A 202 -15.66 -12.29 4.52
C PRO A 202 -14.70 -11.74 5.57
N ALA A 203 -13.52 -12.34 5.76
CA ALA A 203 -12.51 -11.85 6.72
C ALA A 203 -11.86 -10.55 6.23
N ALA A 204 -11.93 -10.27 4.92
CA ALA A 204 -11.59 -8.99 4.30
C ALA A 204 -12.52 -7.83 4.73
N ALA A 205 -13.53 -8.06 5.56
CA ALA A 205 -14.47 -7.03 6.03
C ALA A 205 -13.82 -5.89 6.84
N ASN A 206 -12.64 -6.07 7.44
CA ASN A 206 -11.90 -4.96 8.06
C ASN A 206 -11.36 -3.97 7.01
N ILE A 207 -11.00 -4.46 5.82
CA ILE A 207 -10.67 -3.62 4.65
C ILE A 207 -11.91 -2.85 4.22
N ARG A 208 -13.12 -3.40 4.42
CA ARG A 208 -14.38 -2.69 4.15
C ARG A 208 -14.50 -1.43 4.99
N ALA A 209 -14.02 -1.40 6.24
CA ALA A 209 -14.06 -0.18 7.05
C ALA A 209 -13.11 0.87 6.47
N ASP A 210 -11.82 0.55 6.28
CA ASP A 210 -10.88 1.51 5.70
C ASP A 210 -11.27 1.91 4.28
N LEU A 211 -11.72 0.99 3.41
CA LEU A 211 -12.22 1.33 2.07
C LEU A 211 -13.53 2.09 2.09
N ILE A 212 -14.50 1.81 2.97
CA ILE A 212 -15.73 2.61 3.08
C ILE A 212 -15.40 4.02 3.58
N PHE A 213 -14.51 4.16 4.57
CA PHE A 213 -14.04 5.46 5.05
C PHE A 213 -13.19 6.20 4.00
N LEU A 214 -12.43 5.47 3.18
CA LEU A 214 -11.63 6.04 2.09
C LEU A 214 -12.45 6.37 0.85
N VAL A 215 -13.56 5.66 0.60
CA VAL A 215 -14.36 5.80 -0.62
C VAL A 215 -15.54 6.72 -0.42
N ALA A 216 -15.96 7.01 0.83
CA ALA A 216 -17.05 7.91 1.22
C ALA A 216 -17.90 8.34 0.03
N VAL A 217 -18.63 7.34 -0.50
CA VAL A 217 -19.66 7.59 -1.50
C VAL A 217 -20.61 8.58 -0.83
N PRO A 218 -21.09 9.62 -1.53
CA PRO A 218 -22.04 10.56 -0.95
C PRO A 218 -23.11 9.83 -0.13
N ASN A 219 -23.35 10.36 1.07
CA ASN A 219 -24.09 9.80 2.22
C ASN A 219 -25.43 9.08 1.92
N GLU A 220 -26.00 9.26 0.72
CA GLU A 220 -27.30 8.72 0.33
C GLU A 220 -27.29 7.18 0.15
N ASP A 221 -26.12 6.56 -0.07
CA ASP A 221 -25.97 5.10 -0.23
C ASP A 221 -25.79 4.34 1.11
N LEU A 222 -25.64 5.04 2.24
CA LEU A 222 -25.44 4.43 3.56
C LEU A 222 -26.75 3.99 4.25
N GLU A 223 -27.91 4.44 3.77
CA GLU A 223 -29.22 4.12 4.39
C GLU A 223 -29.76 2.72 4.01
N LEU A 224 -29.08 1.96 3.15
CA LEU A 224 -29.53 0.65 2.65
C LEU A 224 -28.65 -0.55 3.08
N LEU A 225 -27.75 -0.35 4.06
CA LEU A 225 -26.83 -1.38 4.56
C LEU A 225 -26.91 -1.53 6.09
#